data_AF-A0A6G4R5K5-F1
#
_entry.id   AF-A0A6G4R5K5-F1
#
_cell.length_a   1.000
_cell.length_b   1.000
_cell.length_c   1.000
_cell.angle_alpha   90.00
_cell.angle_beta   90.00
_cell.angle_gamma   90.00
#
_symmetry.space_group_name_H-M   'P 1'
#
loop_
_entity.id
_entity.type
_entity.pdbx_description
1 polymer ?
#
loop_
_entity_poly.entity_id
_entity_poly.type
_entity_poly.pdbx_seq_one_letter_code
_entity_poly.pdbx_strand_id
1 'polypeptide(L)'
;MPGDSEDPNADVQYHLEVGPDDVADTVLLPGNPERLEKIVAHWDDHDMRAHHREYRTATGSYEGTPISVTSTGIGGPSAAIALEELARVDCETFIRVGSCGAIQEEMAVGDLVITTGAVRQEGTSDEYVREEYPASADYEVVSALIAAAERLGYDYHTGITMSADSFYPGQGRPGFDGFEAAGADTLVDDLKEANVANIEMEASAILTLANIYGLRAGAVCSVYANRETGEFRTEGESRAAETATLATHLLAKMDAKKREVGADRWHAGLSLE
;
A
#
# COMPACT_ATOMS: atom_id res chain seq x y z
N MET A 1 -0.46 25.87 -21.20
CA MET A 1 0.85 26.57 -21.31
C MET A 1 1.76 25.94 -20.28
N PRO A 2 2.96 25.44 -20.62
CA PRO A 2 3.45 24.92 -21.90
C PRO A 2 3.33 23.38 -21.97
N GLY A 3 3.30 22.85 -23.18
CA GLY A 3 3.06 21.44 -23.48
C GLY A 3 4.33 20.69 -23.88
N ASP A 4 5.43 20.93 -23.18
CA ASP A 4 6.63 20.10 -23.28
C ASP A 4 6.98 19.71 -21.85
N SER A 5 6.97 18.41 -21.57
CA SER A 5 7.51 17.85 -20.33
C SER A 5 8.93 18.38 -20.15
N GLU A 6 9.29 18.83 -18.94
CA GLU A 6 10.69 19.17 -18.62
C GLU A 6 11.60 17.93 -18.58
N ASP A 7 11.03 16.74 -18.81
CA ASP A 7 11.73 15.47 -18.80
C ASP A 7 12.47 15.21 -20.13
N PRO A 8 13.82 15.14 -20.13
CA PRO A 8 14.62 14.84 -21.30
C PRO A 8 14.53 13.37 -21.78
N ASN A 9 13.85 12.48 -21.05
CA ASN A 9 13.66 11.08 -21.43
C ASN A 9 12.17 10.78 -21.68
N ALA A 10 11.73 10.81 -22.94
CA ALA A 10 10.32 10.57 -23.27
C ALA A 10 9.81 9.15 -22.94
N ASP A 11 10.71 8.18 -22.73
CA ASP A 11 10.38 6.76 -22.59
C ASP A 11 10.65 6.19 -21.18
N VAL A 12 11.31 6.95 -20.29
CA VAL A 12 11.73 6.48 -18.95
C VAL A 12 11.36 7.52 -17.90
N GLN A 13 10.68 7.10 -16.83
CA GLN A 13 10.21 8.00 -15.78
C GLN A 13 11.38 8.57 -14.94
N TYR A 14 11.32 9.87 -14.63
CA TYR A 14 12.43 10.62 -14.03
C TYR A 14 12.89 10.14 -12.64
N HIS A 15 11.97 9.77 -11.75
CA HIS A 15 12.33 9.39 -10.38
C HIS A 15 12.61 7.90 -10.25
N LEU A 16 11.79 7.05 -10.87
CA LEU A 16 11.89 5.60 -10.77
C LEU A 16 12.92 5.01 -11.74
N GLU A 17 13.24 5.71 -12.83
CA GLU A 17 14.06 5.22 -13.95
C GLU A 17 13.51 3.92 -14.56
N VAL A 18 12.19 3.84 -14.73
CA VAL A 18 11.48 2.71 -15.36
C VAL A 18 10.72 3.15 -16.62
N GLY A 19 10.60 2.25 -17.59
CA GLY A 19 9.72 2.39 -18.76
C GLY A 19 8.58 1.35 -18.78
N PRO A 20 7.71 1.37 -19.81
CA PRO A 20 6.56 0.45 -19.94
C PRO A 20 6.93 -1.04 -19.94
N ASP A 21 8.11 -1.40 -20.45
CA ASP A 21 8.55 -2.80 -20.51
C ASP A 21 9.22 -3.28 -19.21
N ASP A 22 9.43 -2.39 -18.23
CA ASP A 22 10.13 -2.72 -16.99
C ASP A 22 9.21 -3.25 -15.88
N VAL A 23 7.90 -2.97 -15.95
CA VAL A 23 6.94 -3.23 -14.87
C VAL A 23 5.71 -4.01 -15.36
N ALA A 24 5.10 -4.77 -14.45
CA ALA A 24 3.85 -5.48 -14.68
C ALA A 24 2.64 -4.60 -14.31
N ASP A 25 1.45 -4.99 -14.78
CA ASP A 25 0.19 -4.28 -14.52
C ASP A 25 -0.11 -4.11 -13.00
N THR A 26 0.35 -5.06 -12.18
CA THR A 26 0.21 -5.01 -10.72
C THR A 26 1.56 -4.81 -10.04
N VAL A 27 1.66 -3.77 -9.21
CA VAL A 27 2.88 -3.38 -8.49
C VAL A 27 2.66 -3.39 -6.98
N LEU A 28 3.55 -4.08 -6.27
CA LEU A 28 3.66 -4.03 -4.82
C LEU A 28 4.48 -2.81 -4.38
N LEU A 29 3.99 -2.08 -3.38
CA LEU A 29 4.57 -0.81 -2.93
C LEU A 29 5.03 -0.88 -1.46
N PRO A 30 6.22 -1.42 -1.15
CA PRO A 30 6.82 -1.28 0.17
C PRO A 30 7.34 0.14 0.41
N GLY A 31 7.37 0.58 1.67
CA GLY A 31 8.06 1.83 2.03
C GLY A 31 9.58 1.71 1.95
N ASN A 32 10.15 0.80 2.77
CA ASN A 32 11.60 0.56 2.83
C ASN A 32 12.11 -0.18 1.56
N PRO A 33 13.11 0.36 0.84
CA PRO A 33 13.76 -0.31 -0.30
C PRO A 33 14.35 -1.69 0.02
N GLU A 34 14.82 -1.91 1.25
CA GLU A 34 15.37 -3.20 1.68
C GLU A 34 14.29 -4.28 1.82
N ARG A 35 13.01 -3.89 1.98
CA ARG A 35 11.89 -4.84 2.06
C ARG A 35 11.65 -5.55 0.72
N LEU A 36 12.14 -4.99 -0.38
CA LEU A 36 12.06 -5.61 -1.70
C LEU A 36 12.60 -7.05 -1.68
N GLU A 37 13.72 -7.28 -0.99
CA GLU A 37 14.35 -8.62 -0.90
C GLU A 37 13.46 -9.65 -0.22
N LYS A 38 12.64 -9.22 0.77
CA LYS A 38 11.68 -10.09 1.45
C LYS A 38 10.46 -10.39 0.59
N ILE A 39 10.10 -9.47 -0.31
CA ILE A 39 8.98 -9.63 -1.24
C ILE A 39 9.38 -10.61 -2.35
N VAL A 40 10.48 -10.34 -3.06
CA VAL A 40 10.90 -11.16 -4.20
C VAL A 40 11.34 -12.58 -3.80
N ALA A 41 11.64 -12.81 -2.51
CA ALA A 41 11.92 -14.14 -1.97
C ALA A 41 10.71 -15.10 -2.03
N HIS A 42 9.49 -14.57 -2.20
CA HIS A 42 8.27 -15.37 -2.39
C HIS A 42 7.96 -15.67 -3.86
N TRP A 43 8.73 -15.12 -4.80
CA TRP A 43 8.47 -15.23 -6.24
C TRP A 43 9.21 -16.41 -6.86
N ASP A 44 8.73 -16.87 -8.02
CA ASP A 44 9.38 -17.93 -8.80
C ASP A 44 10.71 -17.45 -9.40
N ASP A 45 10.70 -16.21 -9.91
CA ASP A 45 11.84 -15.53 -10.52
C ASP A 45 11.68 -14.00 -10.39
N HIS A 46 12.77 -13.27 -10.55
CA HIS A 46 12.78 -11.81 -10.66
C HIS A 46 14.07 -11.28 -11.28
N ASP A 47 13.97 -10.10 -11.91
CA ASP A 47 15.12 -9.27 -12.28
C ASP A 47 14.98 -7.89 -11.63
N MET A 48 16.12 -7.32 -11.22
CA MET A 48 16.19 -5.91 -10.85
C MET A 48 16.09 -5.05 -12.10
N ARG A 49 15.16 -4.08 -12.10
CA ARG A 49 14.87 -3.21 -13.25
C ARG A 49 15.51 -1.84 -13.09
N ALA A 50 15.31 -1.23 -11.92
CA ALA A 50 15.84 0.09 -11.62
C ALA A 50 16.19 0.26 -10.13
N HIS A 51 17.08 1.21 -9.86
CA HIS A 51 17.40 1.65 -8.50
C HIS A 51 17.87 3.10 -8.54
N HIS A 52 16.98 4.02 -8.20
CA HIS A 52 17.26 5.45 -8.18
C HIS A 52 16.58 6.11 -6.98
N ARG A 53 17.35 6.87 -6.21
CA ARG A 53 16.93 7.45 -4.92
C ARG A 53 16.38 6.36 -3.97
N GLU A 54 15.20 6.55 -3.40
CA GLU A 54 14.47 5.58 -2.58
C GLU A 54 13.66 4.57 -3.41
N TYR A 55 13.66 4.65 -4.74
CA TYR A 55 12.88 3.78 -5.62
C TYR A 55 13.75 2.64 -6.13
N ARG A 56 13.49 1.44 -5.64
CA ARG A 56 14.09 0.20 -6.09
C ARG A 56 12.99 -0.65 -6.71
N THR A 57 13.16 -1.03 -7.97
CA THR A 57 12.14 -1.76 -8.74
C THR A 57 12.65 -3.12 -9.20
N ALA A 58 11.84 -4.15 -9.01
CA ALA A 58 12.05 -5.48 -9.56
C ALA A 58 10.76 -6.01 -10.19
N THR A 59 10.91 -6.87 -11.19
CA THR A 59 9.79 -7.50 -11.91
C THR A 59 10.12 -8.96 -12.13
N GLY A 60 9.12 -9.82 -11.92
CA GLY A 60 9.26 -11.27 -11.96
C GLY A 60 7.91 -11.95 -12.10
N SER A 61 7.82 -13.18 -11.59
CA SER A 61 6.59 -13.96 -11.65
C SER A 61 6.31 -14.75 -10.37
N TYR A 62 5.03 -14.98 -10.08
CA TYR A 62 4.59 -15.89 -9.01
C TYR A 62 3.44 -16.75 -9.51
N GLU A 63 3.61 -18.06 -9.48
CA GLU A 63 2.73 -19.06 -10.10
C GLU A 63 2.40 -18.68 -11.57
N GLY A 64 3.41 -18.19 -12.29
CA GLY A 64 3.30 -17.72 -13.67
C GLY A 64 2.53 -16.39 -13.86
N THR A 65 2.13 -15.71 -12.79
CA THR A 65 1.52 -14.37 -12.85
C THR A 65 2.60 -13.30 -12.80
N PRO A 66 2.69 -12.41 -13.81
CA PRO A 66 3.62 -11.28 -13.77
C PRO A 66 3.34 -10.37 -12.58
N ILE A 67 4.39 -9.95 -11.90
CA ILE A 67 4.30 -9.07 -10.74
C ILE A 67 5.53 -8.17 -10.65
N SER A 68 5.32 -6.93 -10.22
CA SER A 68 6.39 -5.98 -9.93
C SER A 68 6.35 -5.50 -8.49
N VAL A 69 7.47 -4.97 -8.02
CA VAL A 69 7.61 -4.32 -6.73
C VAL A 69 8.44 -3.07 -6.91
N THR A 70 7.99 -1.95 -6.35
CA THR A 70 8.71 -0.66 -6.36
C THR A 70 8.64 -0.06 -4.97
N SER A 71 9.78 0.20 -4.33
CA SER A 71 9.78 0.90 -3.05
C SER A 71 9.39 2.37 -3.19
N THR A 72 8.80 2.93 -2.14
CA THR A 72 8.17 4.26 -2.16
C THR A 72 8.84 5.27 -1.24
N GLY A 73 9.77 4.85 -0.38
CA GLY A 73 10.27 5.69 0.71
C GLY A 73 9.26 5.84 1.85
N ILE A 74 9.40 6.91 2.63
CA ILE A 74 8.51 7.22 3.76
C ILE A 74 7.76 8.52 3.44
N GLY A 75 6.45 8.48 3.62
CA GLY A 75 5.51 9.59 3.47
C GLY A 75 4.72 9.55 2.16
N GLY A 76 3.56 10.20 2.21
CA GLY A 76 2.72 10.43 1.04
C GLY A 76 3.45 11.05 -0.16
N PRO A 77 4.37 12.02 -0.02
CA PRO A 77 4.96 12.70 -1.16
C PRO A 77 5.77 11.78 -2.09
N SER A 78 6.62 10.92 -1.53
CA SER A 78 7.43 9.99 -2.32
C SER A 78 6.59 8.81 -2.83
N ALA A 79 5.59 8.36 -2.06
CA ALA A 79 4.63 7.37 -2.53
C ALA A 79 3.79 7.87 -3.71
N ALA A 80 3.41 9.14 -3.71
CA ALA A 80 2.70 9.77 -4.82
C ALA A 80 3.55 9.81 -6.09
N ILE A 81 4.84 10.15 -5.99
CA ILE A 81 5.78 10.09 -7.13
C ILE A 81 5.83 8.68 -7.73
N ALA A 82 5.97 7.65 -6.89
CA ALA A 82 5.99 6.27 -7.37
C ALA A 82 4.70 5.90 -8.10
N LEU A 83 3.53 6.21 -7.53
CA LEU A 83 2.25 5.89 -8.15
C LEU A 83 2.06 6.64 -9.47
N GLU A 84 2.34 7.94 -9.50
CA GLU A 84 2.28 8.81 -10.68
C GLU A 84 3.09 8.25 -11.85
N GLU A 85 4.36 7.92 -11.59
CA GLU A 85 5.26 7.43 -12.63
C GLU A 85 4.90 6.03 -13.09
N LEU A 86 4.51 5.13 -12.18
CA LEU A 86 4.03 3.79 -12.55
C LEU A 86 2.72 3.85 -13.36
N ALA A 87 1.80 4.75 -13.03
CA ALA A 87 0.57 4.94 -13.79
C ALA A 87 0.83 5.48 -15.20
N ARG A 88 1.88 6.31 -15.40
CA ARG A 88 2.30 6.78 -16.73
C ARG A 88 2.92 5.70 -17.62
N VAL A 89 3.34 4.59 -17.03
CA VAL A 89 3.82 3.40 -17.74
C VAL A 89 2.81 2.25 -17.67
N ASP A 90 1.52 2.61 -17.64
CA ASP A 90 0.36 1.72 -17.77
C ASP A 90 0.14 0.71 -16.63
N CYS A 91 0.74 0.90 -15.45
CA CYS A 91 0.37 0.11 -14.26
C CYS A 91 -1.04 0.47 -13.78
N GLU A 92 -1.90 -0.54 -13.58
CA GLU A 92 -3.31 -0.34 -13.22
C GLU A 92 -3.64 -0.68 -11.77
N THR A 93 -2.78 -1.45 -11.08
CA THR A 93 -3.08 -2.00 -9.75
C THR A 93 -1.92 -1.85 -8.77
N PHE A 94 -2.19 -1.27 -7.60
CA PHE A 94 -1.17 -0.95 -6.60
C PHE A 94 -1.51 -1.57 -5.25
N ILE A 95 -0.59 -2.34 -4.67
CA ILE A 95 -0.78 -2.94 -3.35
C ILE A 95 0.32 -2.47 -2.43
N ARG A 96 0.00 -1.60 -1.48
CA ARG A 96 0.94 -1.19 -0.44
C ARG A 96 1.25 -2.36 0.50
N VAL A 97 2.55 -2.58 0.75
CA VAL A 97 3.05 -3.61 1.66
C VAL A 97 3.83 -2.97 2.80
N GLY A 98 3.11 -2.63 3.85
CA GLY A 98 3.57 -1.74 4.91
C GLY A 98 3.81 -2.42 6.25
N SER A 99 4.11 -1.56 7.22
CA SER A 99 4.13 -1.87 8.64
C SER A 99 3.38 -0.78 9.38
N CYS A 100 2.75 -1.11 10.49
CA CYS A 100 1.89 -0.17 11.21
C CYS A 100 1.99 -0.31 12.72
N GLY A 101 1.51 0.71 13.42
CA GLY A 101 1.15 0.63 14.83
C GLY A 101 -0.36 0.41 14.97
N ALA A 102 -0.77 -0.74 15.48
CA ALA A 102 -2.16 -0.98 15.85
C ALA A 102 -2.56 -0.14 17.06
N ILE A 103 -3.84 0.21 17.14
CA ILE A 103 -4.42 1.01 18.24
C ILE A 103 -5.62 0.32 18.91
N GLN A 104 -6.03 -0.85 18.41
CA GLN A 104 -7.07 -1.68 19.02
C GLN A 104 -6.42 -2.79 19.88
N GLU A 105 -6.98 -3.08 21.05
CA GLU A 105 -6.37 -3.96 22.06
C GLU A 105 -6.23 -5.40 21.55
N GLU A 106 -7.18 -5.87 20.75
CA GLU A 106 -7.26 -7.22 20.20
C GLU A 106 -6.25 -7.52 19.08
N MET A 107 -5.55 -6.51 18.56
CA MET A 107 -4.62 -6.67 17.44
C MET A 107 -3.21 -7.00 17.94
N ALA A 108 -2.77 -8.23 17.74
CA ALA A 108 -1.47 -8.68 18.22
C ALA A 108 -0.32 -8.25 17.29
N VAL A 109 0.89 -8.12 17.84
CA VAL A 109 2.09 -7.93 17.02
C VAL A 109 2.30 -9.17 16.14
N GLY A 110 2.53 -8.94 14.84
CA GLY A 110 2.62 -9.97 13.82
C GLY A 110 1.31 -10.26 13.07
N ASP A 111 0.18 -9.74 13.55
CA ASP A 111 -1.08 -9.75 12.79
C ASP A 111 -0.96 -8.85 11.54
N LEU A 112 -1.85 -9.07 10.59
CA LEU A 112 -1.99 -8.21 9.41
C LEU A 112 -3.16 -7.24 9.59
N VAL A 113 -3.03 -6.03 9.03
CA VAL A 113 -4.15 -5.12 8.83
C VAL A 113 -4.35 -4.89 7.34
N ILE A 114 -5.52 -5.27 6.84
CA ILE A 114 -5.97 -5.04 5.46
C ILE A 114 -6.84 -3.79 5.47
N THR A 115 -6.36 -2.75 4.81
CA THR A 115 -7.01 -1.43 4.81
C THR A 115 -8.24 -1.44 3.90
N THR A 116 -9.41 -1.05 4.41
CA THR A 116 -10.64 -0.85 3.61
C THR A 116 -10.87 0.62 3.23
N GLY A 117 -10.30 1.55 4.01
CA GLY A 117 -10.24 2.98 3.73
C GLY A 117 -9.25 3.66 4.66
N ALA A 118 -8.94 4.93 4.42
CA ALA A 118 -7.96 5.66 5.22
C ALA A 118 -8.42 7.05 5.66
N VAL A 119 -8.10 7.42 6.90
CA VAL A 119 -8.10 8.81 7.38
C VAL A 119 -6.94 9.53 6.71
N ARG A 120 -7.25 10.61 6.01
CA ARG A 120 -6.30 11.48 5.28
C ARG A 120 -5.68 12.51 6.22
N GLN A 121 -4.88 12.08 7.19
CA GLN A 121 -4.19 12.97 8.12
C GLN A 121 -2.79 13.36 7.61
N GLU A 122 -2.72 13.62 6.31
CA GLU A 122 -1.51 13.97 5.57
C GLU A 122 -1.86 14.94 4.44
N GLY A 123 -0.89 15.78 4.07
CA GLY A 123 -1.10 16.88 3.14
C GLY A 123 -0.92 16.50 1.66
N THR A 124 -0.42 15.30 1.34
CA THR A 124 -0.17 14.94 -0.07
C THR A 124 -1.49 14.82 -0.79
N SER A 125 -2.46 14.09 -0.26
CA SER A 125 -3.76 13.93 -0.91
C SER A 125 -4.55 15.24 -1.05
N ASP A 126 -4.33 16.21 -0.15
CA ASP A 126 -4.95 17.54 -0.19
C ASP A 126 -4.52 18.38 -1.40
N GLU A 127 -3.34 18.10 -1.96
CA GLU A 127 -2.88 18.72 -3.20
C GLU A 127 -3.64 18.20 -4.44
N TYR A 128 -4.25 17.00 -4.35
CA TYR A 128 -4.98 16.36 -5.45
C TYR A 128 -6.48 16.60 -5.36
N VAL A 129 -7.05 16.58 -4.16
CA VAL A 129 -8.49 16.67 -3.98
C VAL A 129 -8.85 17.22 -2.59
N ARG A 130 -10.00 17.90 -2.51
CA ARG A 130 -10.57 18.41 -1.25
C ARG A 130 -10.59 17.35 -0.15
N GLU A 131 -10.39 17.77 1.09
CA GLU A 131 -10.26 16.93 2.30
C GLU A 131 -11.41 15.91 2.47
N GLU A 132 -12.65 16.28 2.12
CA GLU A 132 -13.82 15.42 2.32
C GLU A 132 -13.93 14.26 1.32
N TYR A 133 -13.08 14.22 0.30
CA TYR A 133 -13.00 13.09 -0.62
C TYR A 133 -12.42 11.86 0.11
N PRO A 134 -13.08 10.70 0.06
CA PRO A 134 -12.64 9.54 0.82
C PRO A 134 -11.41 8.87 0.17
N ALA A 135 -10.45 8.43 0.99
CA ALA A 135 -9.42 7.49 0.56
C ALA A 135 -9.96 6.06 0.74
N SER A 136 -10.41 5.41 -0.33
CA SER A 136 -11.06 4.10 -0.26
C SER A 136 -10.28 3.03 -1.04
N ALA A 137 -10.11 1.86 -0.42
CA ALA A 137 -9.47 0.73 -1.09
C ALA A 137 -10.41 0.10 -2.12
N ASP A 138 -9.85 -0.39 -3.22
CA ASP A 138 -10.60 -1.14 -4.21
C ASP A 138 -11.06 -2.48 -3.60
N TYR A 139 -12.35 -2.75 -3.75
CA TYR A 139 -12.98 -3.90 -3.10
C TYR A 139 -12.47 -5.24 -3.65
N GLU A 140 -12.02 -5.31 -4.91
CA GLU A 140 -11.44 -6.52 -5.48
C GLU A 140 -10.06 -6.78 -4.85
N VAL A 141 -9.25 -5.73 -4.67
CA VAL A 141 -7.95 -5.82 -3.99
C VAL A 141 -8.11 -6.25 -2.53
N VAL A 142 -9.06 -5.65 -1.81
CA VAL A 142 -9.37 -6.05 -0.42
C VAL A 142 -9.83 -7.51 -0.37
N SER A 143 -10.72 -7.93 -1.29
CA SER A 143 -11.21 -9.31 -1.34
C SER A 143 -10.08 -10.31 -1.61
N ALA A 144 -9.16 -9.97 -2.50
CA ALA A 144 -8.00 -10.80 -2.81
C ALA A 144 -7.02 -10.90 -1.64
N LEU A 145 -6.75 -9.79 -0.93
CA LEU A 145 -5.91 -9.77 0.27
C LEU A 145 -6.51 -10.63 1.39
N ILE A 146 -7.82 -10.52 1.62
CA ILE A 146 -8.54 -11.36 2.60
C ILE A 146 -8.41 -12.84 2.21
N ALA A 147 -8.71 -13.18 0.96
CA ALA A 147 -8.62 -14.56 0.48
C ALA A 147 -7.19 -15.11 0.58
N ALA A 148 -6.17 -14.28 0.33
CA ALA A 148 -4.78 -14.67 0.49
C ALA A 148 -4.42 -14.93 1.96
N ALA A 149 -4.78 -14.02 2.88
CA ALA A 149 -4.51 -14.18 4.31
C ALA A 149 -5.17 -15.46 4.87
N GLU A 150 -6.43 -15.72 4.52
CA GLU A 150 -7.17 -16.93 4.89
C GLU A 150 -6.49 -18.21 4.37
N ARG A 151 -6.06 -18.22 3.10
CA ARG A 151 -5.37 -19.37 2.50
C ARG A 151 -4.02 -19.66 3.15
N LEU A 152 -3.32 -18.61 3.58
CA LEU A 152 -2.03 -18.70 4.25
C LEU A 152 -2.17 -18.99 5.75
N GLY A 153 -3.38 -18.91 6.31
CA GLY A 153 -3.64 -19.10 7.73
C GLY A 153 -3.03 -17.99 8.60
N TYR A 154 -2.99 -16.76 8.10
CA TYR A 154 -2.50 -15.61 8.83
C TYR A 154 -3.64 -14.87 9.51
N ASP A 155 -3.46 -14.54 10.79
CA ASP A 155 -4.37 -13.68 11.53
C ASP A 155 -4.34 -12.26 10.93
N TYR A 156 -5.53 -11.71 10.65
CA TYR A 156 -5.68 -10.41 10.04
C TYR A 156 -6.91 -9.67 10.57
N HIS A 157 -6.88 -8.35 10.39
CA HIS A 157 -7.96 -7.43 10.70
C HIS A 157 -8.27 -6.61 9.46
N THR A 158 -9.54 -6.21 9.31
CA THR A 158 -9.95 -5.28 8.25
C THR A 158 -10.46 -4.01 8.88
N GLY A 159 -10.07 -2.85 8.35
CA GLY A 159 -10.50 -1.60 8.97
C GLY A 159 -9.97 -0.34 8.31
N ILE A 160 -10.30 0.78 8.94
CA ILE A 160 -9.83 2.10 8.54
C ILE A 160 -8.43 2.31 9.12
N THR A 161 -7.50 2.69 8.24
CA THR A 161 -6.14 3.07 8.61
C THR A 161 -6.04 4.58 8.75
N MET A 162 -5.18 5.12 9.60
CA MET A 162 -4.79 6.53 9.53
C MET A 162 -3.38 6.66 8.94
N SER A 163 -3.21 7.57 7.97
CA SER A 163 -1.92 7.93 7.41
C SER A 163 -1.51 9.32 7.89
N ALA A 164 -0.31 9.44 8.45
CA ALA A 164 0.24 10.70 8.95
C ALA A 164 1.54 11.11 8.22
N ASP A 165 1.73 12.40 7.98
CA ASP A 165 3.01 12.93 7.45
C ASP A 165 4.15 12.89 8.47
N SER A 166 3.81 13.01 9.75
CA SER A 166 4.78 13.08 10.82
C SER A 166 4.69 11.87 11.72
N PHE A 167 5.71 11.00 11.67
CA PHE A 167 5.83 9.85 12.56
C PHE A 167 5.80 10.24 14.04
N TYR A 168 6.33 11.42 14.38
CA TYR A 168 6.39 11.91 15.75
C TYR A 168 5.07 12.62 16.14
N PRO A 169 4.94 13.97 16.13
CA PRO A 169 3.72 14.63 16.60
C PRO A 169 2.47 14.28 15.78
N GLY A 170 2.60 13.99 14.48
CA GLY A 170 1.45 13.63 13.64
C GLY A 170 0.80 12.29 14.01
N GLN A 171 1.54 11.41 14.69
CA GLN A 171 1.02 10.20 15.31
C GLN A 171 0.83 10.35 16.82
N GLY A 172 0.86 11.56 17.38
CA GLY A 172 0.71 11.77 18.83
C GLY A 172 1.90 11.26 19.65
N ARG A 173 3.09 11.16 19.06
CA ARG A 173 4.33 10.89 19.80
C ARG A 173 5.03 12.22 20.12
N PRO A 174 5.78 12.32 21.23
CA PRO A 174 6.55 13.51 21.52
C PRO A 174 7.63 13.75 20.47
N GLY A 175 7.83 15.02 20.12
CA GLY A 175 8.95 15.48 19.31
C GLY A 175 10.25 15.62 20.11
N PHE A 176 11.25 16.26 19.51
CA PHE A 176 12.50 16.58 20.18
C PHE A 176 12.27 17.42 21.44
N ASP A 177 13.04 17.15 22.50
CA ASP A 177 12.89 17.75 23.84
C ASP A 177 11.47 17.67 24.44
N GLY A 178 10.68 16.66 24.05
CA GLY A 178 9.34 16.46 24.59
C GLY A 178 8.30 17.44 24.06
N PHE A 179 8.53 18.03 22.88
CA PHE A 179 7.52 18.86 22.22
C PHE A 179 6.22 18.07 21.97
N GLU A 180 5.09 18.61 22.40
CA GLU A 180 3.76 18.06 22.16
C GLU A 180 3.00 18.98 21.21
N ALA A 181 2.52 18.42 20.09
CA ALA A 181 1.63 19.16 19.20
C ALA A 181 0.25 19.31 19.85
N ALA A 182 -0.49 20.34 19.44
CA ALA A 182 -1.86 20.54 19.90
C ALA A 182 -2.73 19.32 19.56
N GLY A 183 -3.42 18.77 20.56
CA GLY A 183 -4.29 17.58 20.42
C GLY A 183 -3.55 16.24 20.37
N ALA A 184 -2.22 16.21 20.52
CA ALA A 184 -1.45 14.97 20.50
C ALA A 184 -1.82 14.01 21.64
N ASP A 185 -2.28 14.55 22.77
CA ASP A 185 -2.68 13.82 23.98
C ASP A 185 -4.00 13.06 23.82
N THR A 186 -4.91 13.52 22.96
CA THR A 186 -6.21 12.85 22.71
C THR A 186 -6.25 12.08 21.39
N LEU A 187 -5.33 12.36 20.45
CA LEU A 187 -5.37 11.84 19.09
C LEU A 187 -5.62 10.32 18.99
N VAL A 188 -4.88 9.52 19.76
CA VAL A 188 -5.01 8.06 19.67
C VAL A 188 -6.35 7.58 20.22
N ASP A 189 -6.82 8.18 21.31
CA ASP A 189 -8.11 7.84 21.89
C ASP A 189 -9.26 8.25 20.97
N ASP A 190 -9.19 9.44 20.36
CA ASP A 190 -10.17 9.91 19.37
C ASP A 190 -10.23 8.95 18.15
N LEU A 191 -9.08 8.50 17.65
CA LEU A 191 -9.00 7.53 16.55
C LEU A 191 -9.58 6.15 16.94
N LYS A 192 -9.31 5.70 18.17
CA LYS A 192 -9.85 4.43 18.69
C LYS A 192 -11.36 4.49 18.82
N GLU A 193 -11.92 5.56 19.39
CA GLU A 193 -13.37 5.77 19.49
C GLU A 193 -14.05 5.79 18.11
N ALA A 194 -13.32 6.26 17.08
CA ALA A 194 -13.76 6.23 15.69
C ALA A 194 -13.59 4.87 14.98
N ASN A 195 -13.10 3.83 15.67
CA ASN A 195 -12.79 2.50 15.13
C ASN A 195 -11.70 2.49 14.04
N VAL A 196 -10.72 3.38 14.14
CA VAL A 196 -9.50 3.29 13.32
C VAL A 196 -8.67 2.10 13.84
N ALA A 197 -8.20 1.25 12.94
CA ALA A 197 -7.49 0.01 13.26
C ALA A 197 -6.02 0.26 13.63
N ASN A 198 -5.34 1.05 12.80
CA ASN A 198 -3.91 1.25 12.86
C ASN A 198 -3.48 2.60 12.29
N ILE A 199 -2.24 2.98 12.59
CA ILE A 199 -1.58 4.19 12.12
C ILE A 199 -0.35 3.81 11.30
N GLU A 200 -0.22 4.39 10.11
CA GLU A 200 0.92 4.32 9.20
C GLU A 200 1.07 5.67 8.45
N MET A 201 1.66 5.71 7.26
CA MET A 201 2.10 6.98 6.65
C MET A 201 1.87 7.15 5.14
N GLU A 202 1.38 6.14 4.40
CA GLU A 202 1.28 6.23 2.93
C GLU A 202 -0.05 5.75 2.32
N ALA A 203 -0.88 5.01 3.05
CA ALA A 203 -2.07 4.39 2.47
C ALA A 203 -3.08 5.42 1.94
N SER A 204 -3.34 6.51 2.67
CA SER A 204 -4.31 7.53 2.26
C SER A 204 -3.95 8.18 0.93
N ALA A 205 -2.68 8.52 0.73
CA ALA A 205 -2.19 9.11 -0.51
C ALA A 205 -2.34 8.11 -1.68
N ILE A 206 -1.84 6.88 -1.52
CA ILE A 206 -1.92 5.83 -2.55
C ILE A 206 -3.38 5.56 -2.94
N LEU A 207 -4.27 5.38 -1.97
CA LEU A 207 -5.68 5.11 -2.22
C LEU A 207 -6.36 6.29 -2.91
N THR A 208 -6.10 7.53 -2.46
CA THR A 208 -6.72 8.73 -3.03
C THR A 208 -6.32 8.93 -4.48
N LEU A 209 -5.02 8.85 -4.79
CA LEU A 209 -4.52 9.02 -6.16
C LEU A 209 -5.07 7.92 -7.09
N ALA A 210 -5.05 6.67 -6.64
CA ALA A 210 -5.64 5.57 -7.41
C ALA A 210 -7.14 5.81 -7.69
N ASN A 211 -7.91 6.26 -6.70
CA ASN A 211 -9.33 6.59 -6.89
C ASN A 211 -9.54 7.71 -7.92
N ILE A 212 -8.72 8.76 -7.90
CA ILE A 212 -8.79 9.89 -8.84
C ILE A 212 -8.48 9.43 -10.27
N TYR A 213 -7.49 8.54 -10.42
CA TYR A 213 -7.05 8.04 -11.73
C TYR A 213 -7.86 6.86 -12.26
N GLY A 214 -8.83 6.35 -11.48
CA GLY A 214 -9.61 5.18 -11.87
C GLY A 214 -8.81 3.88 -11.84
N LEU A 215 -7.73 3.84 -11.07
CA LEU A 215 -6.85 2.69 -10.85
C LEU A 215 -7.30 1.92 -9.62
N ARG A 216 -6.80 0.69 -9.45
CA ARG A 216 -7.09 -0.14 -8.27
C ARG A 216 -5.98 0.01 -7.25
N ALA A 217 -6.33 0.20 -5.99
CA ALA A 217 -5.34 0.17 -4.91
C ALA A 217 -5.85 -0.47 -3.63
N GLY A 218 -4.94 -1.08 -2.87
CA GLY A 218 -5.18 -1.59 -1.53
C GLY A 218 -3.92 -1.55 -0.69
N ALA A 219 -4.03 -1.89 0.59
CA ALA A 219 -2.90 -1.93 1.49
C ALA A 219 -3.02 -3.07 2.49
N VAL A 220 -1.89 -3.73 2.75
CA VAL A 220 -1.71 -4.69 3.83
C VAL A 220 -0.48 -4.29 4.65
N CYS A 221 -0.65 -4.18 5.97
CA CYS A 221 0.43 -3.82 6.88
C CYS A 221 0.61 -4.89 7.96
N SER A 222 1.86 -5.22 8.30
CA SER A 222 2.15 -5.99 9.50
C SER A 222 2.10 -5.09 10.74
N VAL A 223 1.48 -5.58 11.82
CA VAL A 223 1.50 -4.90 13.12
C VAL A 223 2.87 -5.09 13.77
N TYR A 224 3.66 -4.02 13.90
CA TYR A 224 4.92 -4.07 14.66
C TYR A 224 4.77 -3.61 16.09
N ALA A 225 3.79 -2.74 16.31
CA ALA A 225 3.55 -2.17 17.61
C ALA A 225 2.06 -2.21 17.86
N ASN A 226 1.68 -2.53 19.09
CA ASN A 226 0.34 -2.20 19.57
C ASN A 226 0.50 -1.07 20.59
N ARG A 227 -0.07 0.08 20.26
CA ARG A 227 0.07 1.30 21.06
C ARG A 227 -0.74 1.26 22.35
N GLU A 228 -1.76 0.41 22.40
CA GLU A 228 -2.57 0.21 23.59
C GLU A 228 -1.85 -0.69 24.60
N THR A 229 -1.28 -1.80 24.12
CA THR A 229 -0.60 -2.76 24.99
C THR A 229 0.85 -2.36 25.30
N GLY A 230 1.42 -1.43 24.51
CA GLY A 230 2.82 -1.00 24.60
C GLY A 230 3.82 -2.01 24.01
N GLU A 231 3.34 -3.06 23.35
CA GLU A 231 4.20 -4.07 22.73
C GLU A 231 4.84 -3.53 21.44
N PHE A 232 6.12 -3.88 21.20
CA PHE A 232 6.85 -3.55 19.97
C PHE A 232 7.78 -4.70 19.56
N ARG A 233 7.57 -5.27 18.37
CA ARG A 233 8.50 -6.19 17.70
C ARG A 233 8.47 -5.99 16.19
N THR A 234 9.62 -6.04 15.54
CA THR A 234 9.72 -6.00 14.08
C THR A 234 9.55 -7.42 13.53
N GLU A 235 8.32 -7.94 13.60
CA GLU A 235 7.93 -9.28 13.15
C GLU A 235 6.82 -9.19 12.10
N GLY A 236 6.64 -10.26 11.32
CA GLY A 236 5.52 -10.36 10.37
C GLY A 236 5.72 -9.76 8.98
N GLU A 237 6.84 -9.07 8.70
CA GLU A 237 7.11 -8.51 7.35
C GLU A 237 6.93 -9.50 6.21
N SER A 238 7.41 -10.72 6.42
CA SER A 238 7.27 -11.80 5.44
C SER A 238 5.82 -12.17 5.19
N ARG A 239 4.94 -12.06 6.20
CA ARG A 239 3.50 -12.39 6.08
C ARG A 239 2.78 -11.40 5.18
N ALA A 240 3.03 -10.09 5.35
CA ALA A 240 2.42 -9.07 4.49
C ALA A 240 2.92 -9.19 3.04
N ALA A 241 4.22 -9.46 2.86
CA ALA A 241 4.82 -9.70 1.55
C ALA A 241 4.23 -10.92 0.83
N GLU A 242 4.13 -12.06 1.51
CA GLU A 242 3.53 -13.28 0.96
C GLU A 242 2.04 -13.11 0.67
N THR A 243 1.30 -12.46 1.58
CA THR A 243 -0.13 -12.16 1.41
C THR A 243 -0.37 -11.29 0.18
N ALA A 244 0.41 -10.22 0.01
CA ALA A 244 0.29 -9.33 -1.14
C ALA A 244 0.67 -10.04 -2.45
N THR A 245 1.71 -10.88 -2.42
CA THR A 245 2.13 -11.70 -3.58
C THR A 245 1.03 -12.66 -4.02
N LEU A 246 0.47 -13.43 -3.08
CA LEU A 246 -0.65 -14.33 -3.38
C LEU A 246 -1.91 -13.56 -3.81
N ALA A 247 -2.20 -12.41 -3.19
CA ALA A 247 -3.33 -11.57 -3.58
C ALA A 247 -3.22 -11.07 -5.02
N THR A 248 -2.02 -10.70 -5.49
CA THR A 248 -1.79 -10.37 -6.91
C THR A 248 -2.14 -11.53 -7.83
N HIS A 249 -1.74 -12.76 -7.47
CA HIS A 249 -2.13 -13.94 -8.24
C HIS A 249 -3.65 -14.16 -8.25
N LEU A 250 -4.31 -13.99 -7.11
CA LEU A 250 -5.77 -14.11 -7.02
C LEU A 250 -6.47 -13.03 -7.84
N LEU A 251 -5.99 -11.78 -7.83
CA LEU A 251 -6.51 -10.69 -8.67
C LEU A 251 -6.39 -11.02 -10.15
N ALA A 252 -5.24 -11.53 -10.60
CA ALA A 252 -5.07 -11.94 -11.98
C ALA A 252 -6.07 -13.04 -12.38
N LYS A 253 -6.36 -14.00 -11.48
CA LYS A 253 -7.41 -15.00 -11.71
C LYS A 253 -8.82 -14.38 -11.73
N MET A 254 -9.11 -13.41 -10.86
CA MET A 254 -10.39 -12.68 -10.86
C MET A 254 -10.58 -11.94 -12.19
N ASP A 255 -9.54 -11.27 -12.68
CA ASP A 255 -9.54 -10.54 -13.95
C ASP A 255 -9.67 -11.48 -15.16
N ALA A 256 -8.99 -12.63 -15.15
CA ALA A 256 -9.16 -13.65 -16.18
C ALA A 256 -10.59 -14.17 -16.23
N LYS A 257 -11.19 -14.45 -15.07
CA LYS A 257 -12.57 -14.95 -14.99
C LYS A 257 -13.60 -13.88 -15.40
N LYS A 258 -13.41 -12.61 -15.00
CA LYS A 258 -14.22 -11.48 -15.49
C LYS A 258 -14.22 -11.43 -17.02
N ARG A 259 -13.04 -11.53 -17.65
CA ARG A 259 -12.89 -11.55 -19.10
C ARG A 259 -13.57 -12.76 -19.75
N GLU A 260 -13.44 -13.95 -19.16
CA GLU A 260 -14.07 -15.18 -19.65
C GLU A 260 -15.59 -15.06 -19.75
N VAL A 261 -16.24 -14.47 -18.74
CA VAL A 261 -17.70 -14.34 -18.67
C VAL A 261 -18.23 -13.01 -19.21
N GLY A 262 -17.36 -12.09 -19.63
CA GLY A 262 -17.73 -10.75 -20.08
C GLY A 262 -18.34 -9.88 -18.98
N ALA A 263 -17.86 -10.00 -17.74
CA ALA A 263 -18.29 -9.18 -16.61
C ALA A 263 -17.35 -8.00 -16.38
N ASP A 264 -17.90 -6.82 -16.11
CA ASP A 264 -17.12 -5.61 -15.83
C ASP A 264 -16.50 -5.59 -14.42
N ARG A 265 -17.12 -6.32 -13.48
CA ARG A 265 -16.82 -6.26 -12.05
C ARG A 265 -16.83 -7.65 -11.43
N TRP A 266 -15.90 -7.90 -10.51
CA TRP A 266 -15.85 -9.14 -9.77
C TRP A 266 -16.95 -9.15 -8.72
N HIS A 267 -17.55 -10.32 -8.50
CA HIS A 267 -18.47 -10.55 -7.39
C HIS A 267 -18.40 -12.01 -6.94
N ALA A 268 -18.82 -12.29 -5.70
CA ALA A 268 -18.70 -13.61 -5.10
C ALA A 268 -19.32 -14.75 -5.94
N GLY A 269 -20.38 -14.46 -6.70
CA GLY A 269 -20.99 -15.43 -7.62
C GLY A 269 -20.11 -15.91 -8.78
N LEU A 270 -19.00 -15.25 -9.11
CA LEU A 270 -18.08 -15.69 -10.18
C LEU A 270 -17.17 -16.84 -9.74
N SER A 271 -16.87 -16.95 -8.43
CA SER A 271 -16.03 -17.96 -7.77
C SER A 271 -14.62 -18.17 -8.37
N LEU A 272 -13.60 -18.16 -7.51
CA LEU A 272 -12.30 -18.74 -7.83
C LEU A 272 -12.29 -20.13 -7.19
N GLU A 273 -12.49 -21.19 -7.98
CA GLU A 273 -12.36 -22.57 -7.48
C GLU A 273 -11.08 -22.78 -6.64
#